data_AF-U1PLN3-F1
#
_entry.id   AF-U1PLN3-F1
#
_cell.length_a   1.000
_cell.length_b   1.000
_cell.length_c   1.000
_cell.angle_alpha   90.00
_cell.angle_beta   90.00
_cell.angle_gamma   90.00
#
_symmetry.space_group_name_H-M   'P 1'
#
loop_
_entity.id
_entity.type
_entity.pdbx_description
1 polymer ?
#
loop_
_entity_poly.entity_id
_entity_poly.type
_entity_poly.pdbx_seq_one_letter_code
_entity_poly.pdbx_strand_id
1 'polypeptide(L)'
;MTENEDLNLNEESTSDQSVDSNSTADESNSEEIDVDAILTEIGFNPEVNVLTRRQAEVLTLRERGYQQSRIATALGTSRANVSSVESSARENVTKARKTVAFAEALTAPVQISIAAGTDLYDVPKKVYDACDAEGVKVTRTAPELMKAVADAAGDAVRGREVKQWLLVGVTSDGTIQVRRSGDRDDTNHTADIHRDSDTTIS
;
A
#
# COMPACT_ATOMS: atom_id res chain seq x y z
N MET A 1 2.27 -61.52 67.68
CA MET A 1 3.02 -60.65 66.73
C MET A 1 1.97 -60.01 65.84
N THR A 2 1.30 -58.98 66.37
CA THR A 2 1.54 -57.54 66.11
C THR A 2 1.01 -57.19 64.72
N GLU A 3 -0.23 -56.71 64.62
CA GLU A 3 -0.64 -55.28 64.70
C GLU A 3 -0.05 -54.42 63.58
N ASN A 4 -0.96 -53.73 62.88
CA ASN A 4 -0.90 -52.32 62.48
C ASN A 4 -2.26 -52.05 61.78
N GLU A 5 -3.29 -51.60 62.50
CA GLU A 5 -3.62 -50.20 62.84
C GLU A 5 -3.83 -49.28 61.63
N ASP A 6 -5.12 -49.03 61.38
CA ASP A 6 -5.78 -47.76 61.13
C ASP A 6 -5.06 -46.65 60.35
N LEU A 7 -5.75 -46.15 59.31
CA LEU A 7 -6.25 -44.78 59.31
C LEU A 7 -7.40 -44.62 58.32
N ASN A 8 -8.59 -44.51 58.91
CA ASN A 8 -9.82 -43.97 58.35
C ASN A 8 -9.63 -42.50 57.93
N LEU A 9 -10.32 -42.08 56.86
CA LEU A 9 -11.05 -40.80 56.76
C LEU A 9 -11.82 -40.76 55.43
N ASN A 10 -13.16 -40.92 55.54
CA ASN A 10 -14.20 -40.03 54.99
C ASN A 10 -14.21 -39.81 53.45
N GLU A 11 -15.30 -39.92 52.67
CA GLU A 11 -16.75 -39.77 52.96
C GLU A 11 -17.62 -40.54 51.95
N GLU A 12 -18.87 -40.71 52.38
CA GLU A 12 -20.03 -41.25 51.68
C GLU A 12 -20.37 -40.58 50.34
N SER A 13 -20.83 -41.45 49.42
CA SER A 13 -22.06 -41.34 48.62
C SER A 13 -22.74 -39.97 48.50
N THR A 14 -23.07 -39.57 47.27
CA THR A 14 -24.48 -39.53 46.82
C THR A 14 -24.61 -39.16 45.34
N SER A 15 -25.31 -40.04 44.62
CA SER A 15 -26.41 -39.72 43.70
C SER A 15 -26.15 -38.82 42.47
N ASP A 16 -26.07 -39.53 41.34
CA ASP A 16 -26.66 -39.22 40.05
C ASP A 16 -27.80 -38.17 40.05
N GLN A 17 -27.68 -37.13 39.22
CA GLN A 17 -28.78 -36.65 38.38
C GLN A 17 -28.28 -35.71 37.27
N SER A 18 -28.50 -36.15 36.04
CA SER A 18 -28.45 -35.36 34.82
C SER A 18 -29.67 -34.43 34.73
N VAL A 19 -29.44 -33.14 34.51
CA VAL A 19 -30.42 -32.21 33.94
C VAL A 19 -29.69 -31.17 33.09
N ASP A 20 -29.92 -31.26 31.78
CA ASP A 20 -29.73 -30.15 30.84
C ASP A 20 -30.51 -28.92 31.32
N SER A 21 -29.86 -27.75 31.36
CA SER A 21 -30.49 -26.45 31.10
C SER A 21 -29.43 -25.39 30.85
N ASN A 22 -29.19 -25.16 29.57
CA ASN A 22 -28.89 -23.88 28.94
C ASN A 22 -29.34 -22.66 29.78
N SER A 23 -28.43 -21.71 30.06
CA SER A 23 -28.61 -20.28 29.72
C SER A 23 -27.48 -19.42 30.30
N THR A 24 -26.77 -18.76 29.37
CA THR A 24 -26.31 -17.35 29.45
C THR A 24 -25.50 -16.89 30.65
N ALA A 25 -24.18 -16.77 30.44
CA ALA A 25 -23.38 -15.66 30.95
C ALA A 25 -22.08 -15.54 30.14
N ASP A 26 -22.19 -15.22 28.85
CA ASP A 26 -21.12 -14.51 28.15
C ASP A 26 -21.77 -13.25 27.59
N GLU A 27 -22.11 -12.33 28.51
CA GLU A 27 -22.46 -10.95 28.18
C GLU A 27 -21.19 -10.29 27.61
N SER A 28 -20.91 -10.58 26.34
CA SER A 28 -20.00 -9.80 25.54
C SER A 28 -20.60 -8.41 25.42
N ASN A 29 -20.09 -7.48 26.23
CA ASN A 29 -20.26 -6.05 26.05
C ASN A 29 -19.54 -5.63 24.76
N SER A 30 -20.07 -6.03 23.60
CA SER A 30 -19.71 -5.46 22.32
C SER A 30 -20.61 -4.27 22.11
N GLU A 31 -20.08 -3.07 22.40
CA GLU A 31 -20.61 -1.86 21.79
C GLU A 31 -20.71 -2.12 20.28
N GLU A 32 -21.93 -2.30 19.81
CA GLU A 32 -22.22 -2.59 18.42
C GLU A 32 -21.84 -1.33 17.64
N ILE A 33 -20.70 -1.38 16.95
CA ILE A 33 -20.11 -0.21 16.31
C ILE A 33 -21.06 0.27 15.22
N ASP A 34 -21.56 1.50 15.36
CA ASP A 34 -22.37 2.17 14.34
C ASP A 34 -21.49 2.57 13.14
N VAL A 35 -21.35 1.64 12.20
CA VAL A 35 -20.57 1.83 10.97
C VAL A 35 -21.10 3.02 10.17
N ASP A 36 -22.40 3.29 10.21
CA ASP A 36 -23.03 4.35 9.44
C ASP A 36 -22.69 5.73 9.99
N ALA A 37 -22.72 5.90 11.31
CA ALA A 37 -22.26 7.12 11.98
C ALA A 37 -20.80 7.42 11.63
N ILE A 38 -19.95 6.39 11.63
CA ILE A 38 -18.52 6.55 11.35
C ILE A 38 -18.27 6.92 9.89
N LEU A 39 -18.94 6.26 8.95
CA LEU A 39 -18.82 6.60 7.54
C LEU A 39 -19.29 8.03 7.27
N THR A 40 -20.30 8.48 8.00
CA THR A 40 -20.80 9.87 7.93
C THR A 40 -19.78 10.86 8.50
N GLU A 41 -19.21 10.57 9.67
CA GLU A 41 -18.22 11.42 10.34
C GLU A 41 -16.96 11.63 9.47
N ILE A 42 -16.49 10.59 8.78
CA ILE A 42 -15.34 10.70 7.86
C ILE A 42 -15.72 11.22 6.46
N GLY A 43 -16.99 11.56 6.22
CA GLY A 43 -17.45 12.15 4.97
C GLY A 43 -17.49 11.18 3.78
N PHE A 44 -17.76 9.90 4.01
CA PHE A 44 -17.88 8.93 2.91
C PHE A 44 -19.13 9.18 2.05
N ASN A 45 -18.93 9.42 0.75
CA ASN A 45 -20.00 9.52 -0.24
C ASN A 45 -19.77 8.50 -1.38
N PRO A 46 -20.67 7.51 -1.57
CA PRO A 46 -20.52 6.47 -2.58
C PRO A 46 -20.63 6.98 -4.03
N GLU A 47 -21.16 8.18 -4.28
CA GLU A 47 -21.29 8.72 -5.65
C GLU A 47 -19.97 9.27 -6.20
N VAL A 48 -19.07 9.70 -5.32
CA VAL A 48 -17.77 10.31 -5.70
C VAL A 48 -16.57 9.48 -5.24
N ASN A 49 -16.79 8.44 -4.42
CA ASN A 49 -15.75 7.54 -3.96
C ASN A 49 -15.59 6.34 -4.90
N VAL A 50 -14.36 5.85 -5.04
CA VAL A 50 -14.07 4.61 -5.78
C VAL A 50 -14.56 3.35 -5.07
N LEU A 51 -14.79 3.44 -3.76
CA LEU A 51 -15.30 2.35 -2.94
C LEU A 51 -16.83 2.35 -2.94
N THR A 52 -17.42 1.17 -3.04
CA THR A 52 -18.85 1.01 -2.76
C THR A 52 -19.11 1.17 -1.27
N ARG A 53 -20.37 1.46 -0.88
CA ARG A 53 -20.78 1.51 0.53
C ARG A 53 -20.35 0.26 1.28
N ARG A 54 -20.59 -0.91 0.67
CA ARG A 54 -20.25 -2.20 1.25
C ARG A 54 -18.75 -2.41 1.45
N GLN A 55 -17.93 -1.95 0.51
CA GLN A 55 -16.47 -1.99 0.64
C GLN A 55 -15.99 -1.09 1.79
N ALA A 56 -16.57 0.11 1.91
CA ALA A 56 -16.27 1.04 2.98
C ALA A 56 -16.65 0.47 4.36
N GLU A 57 -17.84 -0.13 4.50
CA GLU A 57 -18.26 -0.82 5.73
C GLU A 57 -17.25 -1.90 6.16
N VAL A 58 -16.86 -2.77 5.22
CA VAL A 58 -15.91 -3.85 5.49
C VAL A 58 -14.55 -3.30 5.91
N LEU A 59 -14.01 -2.30 5.21
CA LEU A 59 -12.73 -1.69 5.60
C LEU A 59 -12.82 -1.03 6.99
N THR A 60 -13.88 -0.28 7.27
CA THR A 60 -14.09 0.37 8.57
C THR A 60 -14.07 -0.64 9.73
N LEU A 61 -14.77 -1.77 9.58
CA LEU A 61 -14.75 -2.82 10.60
C LEU A 61 -13.38 -3.51 10.71
N ARG A 62 -12.70 -3.73 9.59
CA ARG A 62 -11.36 -4.35 9.56
C ARG A 62 -10.30 -3.48 10.23
N GLU A 63 -10.31 -2.17 10.02
CA GLU A 63 -9.39 -1.23 10.68
C GLU A 63 -9.61 -1.16 12.20
N ARG A 64 -10.80 -1.55 12.67
CA ARG A 64 -11.11 -1.72 14.11
C ARG A 64 -10.85 -3.13 14.65
N GLY A 65 -10.18 -3.98 13.86
CA GLY A 65 -9.74 -5.30 14.29
C GLY A 65 -10.79 -6.42 14.18
N TYR A 66 -11.96 -6.17 13.58
CA TYR A 66 -12.99 -7.21 13.46
C TYR A 66 -12.55 -8.31 12.51
N GLN A 67 -12.70 -9.58 12.92
CA GLN A 67 -12.45 -10.72 12.04
C GLN A 67 -13.52 -10.83 10.94
N GLN A 68 -13.15 -11.34 9.77
CA GLN A 68 -14.07 -11.51 8.63
C GLN A 68 -15.34 -12.32 8.98
N SER A 69 -15.24 -13.29 9.89
CA SER A 69 -16.39 -14.06 10.39
C SER A 69 -17.39 -13.17 11.16
N ARG A 70 -16.91 -12.31 12.05
CA ARG A 70 -17.75 -11.36 12.79
C ARG A 70 -18.39 -10.32 11.87
N ILE A 71 -17.62 -9.85 10.89
CA ILE A 71 -18.14 -8.93 9.85
C ILE A 71 -19.23 -9.61 9.03
N ALA A 72 -19.05 -10.88 8.68
CA ALA A 72 -20.06 -11.65 7.94
C ALA A 72 -21.37 -11.75 8.72
N THR A 73 -21.30 -12.03 10.04
CA THR A 73 -22.45 -12.03 10.94
C THR A 73 -23.10 -10.66 11.03
N ALA A 74 -22.33 -9.61 11.36
CA ALA A 74 -22.84 -8.25 11.52
C ALA A 74 -23.53 -7.72 10.26
N LEU A 75 -23.03 -8.14 9.09
CA LEU A 75 -23.50 -7.66 7.82
C LEU A 75 -24.45 -8.62 7.09
N GLY A 76 -24.90 -9.70 7.74
CA GLY A 76 -25.87 -10.65 7.19
C GLY A 76 -25.43 -11.34 5.90
N THR A 77 -24.15 -11.71 5.79
CA THR A 77 -23.59 -12.30 4.56
C THR A 77 -22.61 -13.44 4.85
N SER A 78 -22.05 -14.06 3.81
CA SER A 78 -21.06 -15.14 3.98
C SER A 78 -19.65 -14.59 4.21
N ARG A 79 -18.83 -15.33 4.96
CA ARG A 79 -17.39 -15.01 5.12
C ARG A 79 -16.66 -14.95 3.77
N ALA A 80 -17.03 -15.82 2.84
CA ALA A 80 -16.45 -15.82 1.49
C ALA A 80 -16.73 -14.49 0.76
N ASN A 81 -17.96 -13.99 0.86
CA ASN A 81 -18.34 -12.69 0.29
C ASN A 81 -17.61 -11.53 0.98
N VAL A 82 -17.46 -11.56 2.32
CA VAL A 82 -16.65 -10.55 3.04
C VAL A 82 -15.20 -10.56 2.55
N SER A 83 -14.60 -11.73 2.37
CA SER A 83 -13.24 -11.87 1.88
C SER A 83 -13.06 -11.26 0.48
N SER A 84 -13.99 -11.54 -0.45
CA SER A 84 -13.94 -10.96 -1.80
C SER A 84 -14.14 -9.44 -1.77
N VAL A 85 -15.10 -8.95 -0.98
CA VAL A 85 -15.35 -7.51 -0.81
C VAL A 85 -14.13 -6.80 -0.23
N GLU A 86 -13.51 -7.34 0.84
CA GLU A 86 -12.29 -6.78 1.44
C GLU A 86 -11.14 -6.72 0.42
N SER A 87 -10.93 -7.81 -0.32
CA SER A 87 -9.85 -7.89 -1.31
C SER A 87 -10.04 -6.84 -2.41
N SER A 88 -11.24 -6.75 -2.98
CA SER A 88 -11.57 -5.72 -3.98
C SER A 88 -11.47 -4.30 -3.43
N ALA A 89 -11.88 -4.08 -2.17
CA ALA A 89 -11.75 -2.77 -1.52
C ALA A 89 -10.28 -2.34 -1.41
N ARG A 90 -9.40 -3.23 -0.93
CA ARG A 90 -7.96 -2.96 -0.81
C ARG A 90 -7.30 -2.74 -2.17
N GLU A 91 -7.72 -3.49 -3.18
CA GLU A 91 -7.25 -3.29 -4.56
C GLU A 91 -7.67 -1.92 -5.11
N ASN A 92 -8.93 -1.51 -4.90
CA ASN A 92 -9.43 -0.20 -5.32
C ASN A 92 -8.67 0.95 -4.63
N VAL A 93 -8.40 0.85 -3.33
CA VAL A 93 -7.55 1.84 -2.62
C VAL A 93 -6.15 1.90 -3.24
N THR A 94 -5.55 0.75 -3.53
CA THR A 94 -4.21 0.69 -4.14
C THR A 94 -4.20 1.33 -5.52
N LYS A 95 -5.21 1.04 -6.36
CA LYS A 95 -5.36 1.62 -7.70
C LYS A 95 -5.57 3.13 -7.62
N ALA A 96 -6.46 3.60 -6.75
CA ALA A 96 -6.73 5.04 -6.59
C ALA A 96 -5.46 5.80 -6.18
N ARG A 97 -4.70 5.30 -5.20
CA ARG A 97 -3.41 5.89 -4.81
C ARG A 97 -2.43 5.95 -5.99
N LYS A 98 -2.33 4.89 -6.78
CA LYS A 98 -1.50 4.86 -8.00
C LYS A 98 -1.97 5.85 -9.05
N THR A 99 -3.28 6.02 -9.22
CA THR A 99 -3.87 7.01 -10.15
C THR A 99 -3.55 8.43 -9.72
N VAL A 100 -3.70 8.75 -8.44
CA VAL A 100 -3.34 10.07 -7.90
C VAL A 100 -1.85 10.34 -8.11
N ALA A 101 -0.98 9.40 -7.73
CA ALA A 101 0.45 9.52 -7.99
C ALA A 101 0.75 9.68 -9.49
N PHE A 102 0.03 8.96 -10.37
CA PHE A 102 0.15 9.12 -11.83
C PHE A 102 -0.19 10.53 -12.29
N ALA A 103 -1.33 11.07 -11.87
CA ALA A 103 -1.76 12.42 -12.20
C ALA A 103 -0.79 13.48 -11.66
N GLU A 104 -0.35 13.34 -10.42
CA GLU A 104 0.64 14.22 -9.80
C GLU A 104 1.96 14.23 -10.56
N ALA A 105 2.43 13.07 -11.02
CA ALA A 105 3.63 12.99 -11.83
C ALA A 105 3.47 13.69 -13.19
N LEU A 106 2.29 13.61 -13.83
CA LEU A 106 2.02 14.34 -15.07
C LEU A 106 2.04 15.84 -14.87
N THR A 107 1.50 16.32 -13.75
CA THR A 107 1.47 17.74 -13.40
C THR A 107 2.69 18.20 -12.62
N ALA A 108 3.66 17.30 -12.39
CA ALA A 108 4.85 17.63 -11.61
C ALA A 108 5.60 18.74 -12.34
N PRO A 109 5.79 19.91 -11.71
CA PRO A 109 6.47 21.04 -12.34
C PRO A 109 7.89 20.69 -12.78
N VAL A 110 8.51 19.72 -12.09
CA VAL A 110 9.87 19.29 -12.35
C VAL A 110 9.88 17.80 -12.67
N GLN A 111 10.28 17.47 -13.90
CA GLN A 111 10.57 16.09 -14.32
C GLN A 111 12.00 16.01 -14.86
N ILE A 112 12.79 15.11 -14.29
CA ILE A 112 14.21 15.00 -14.61
C ILE A 112 14.48 13.58 -15.06
N SER A 113 14.97 13.45 -16.28
CA SER A 113 15.45 12.17 -16.82
C SER A 113 16.89 11.94 -16.36
N ILE A 114 17.12 10.85 -15.65
CA ILE A 114 18.43 10.39 -15.23
C ILE A 114 18.83 9.26 -16.17
N ALA A 115 19.81 9.52 -17.02
CA ALA A 115 20.33 8.55 -17.97
C ALA A 115 21.04 7.39 -17.26
N ALA A 116 20.98 6.21 -17.89
CA ALA A 116 21.84 5.09 -17.49
C ALA A 116 23.32 5.49 -17.51
N GLY A 117 24.10 4.97 -16.57
CA GLY A 117 25.48 5.35 -16.32
C GLY A 117 25.67 6.57 -15.41
N THR A 118 24.59 7.27 -15.00
CA THR A 118 24.69 8.37 -14.03
C THR A 118 25.10 7.84 -12.64
N ASP A 119 26.04 8.51 -11.98
CA ASP A 119 26.36 8.25 -10.57
C ASP A 119 25.22 8.75 -9.68
N LEU A 120 24.77 7.93 -8.74
CA LEU A 120 23.70 8.25 -7.81
C LEU A 120 24.01 9.51 -6.99
N TYR A 121 25.29 9.85 -6.79
CA TYR A 121 25.71 11.05 -6.07
C TYR A 121 25.53 12.33 -6.89
N ASP A 122 25.43 12.23 -8.21
CA ASP A 122 25.14 13.36 -9.09
C ASP A 122 23.64 13.66 -9.16
N VAL A 123 22.80 12.72 -8.73
CA VAL A 123 21.34 12.83 -8.80
C VAL A 123 20.79 13.97 -7.94
N PRO A 124 21.17 14.13 -6.65
CA PRO A 124 20.67 15.24 -5.84
C PRO A 124 20.92 16.61 -6.48
N LYS A 125 22.13 16.83 -7.02
CA LYS A 125 22.47 18.09 -7.68
C LYS A 125 21.53 18.38 -8.85
N LYS A 126 21.35 17.40 -9.75
CA LYS A 126 20.41 17.54 -10.88
C LYS A 126 18.98 17.83 -10.42
N VAL A 127 18.55 17.22 -9.32
CA VAL A 127 17.22 17.46 -8.75
C VAL A 127 17.07 18.88 -8.20
N TYR A 128 18.03 19.35 -7.41
CA TYR A 128 17.98 20.72 -6.88
C TYR A 128 18.05 21.76 -7.99
N ASP A 129 18.96 21.60 -8.96
CA ASP A 129 19.13 22.55 -10.06
C ASP A 129 17.82 22.72 -10.87
N ALA A 130 17.11 21.63 -11.14
CA ALA A 130 15.84 21.68 -11.85
C ALA A 130 14.68 22.20 -10.98
N CYS A 131 14.69 21.93 -9.68
CA CYS A 131 13.69 22.49 -8.75
C CYS A 131 13.85 24.00 -8.56
N ASP A 132 15.09 24.47 -8.45
CA ASP A 132 15.41 25.90 -8.33
C ASP A 132 15.00 26.66 -9.60
N ALA A 133 15.17 26.07 -10.79
CA ALA A 133 14.73 26.66 -12.05
C ALA A 133 13.21 26.88 -12.13
N GLU A 134 12.43 25.98 -11.52
CA GLU A 134 10.96 26.02 -11.51
C GLU A 134 10.38 26.63 -10.21
N GLY A 135 11.23 27.13 -9.31
CA GLY A 135 10.81 27.75 -8.05
C GLY A 135 10.21 26.78 -7.02
N VAL A 136 10.53 25.48 -7.13
CA VAL A 136 10.03 24.42 -6.24
C VAL A 136 11.02 24.19 -5.10
N LYS A 137 10.55 24.26 -3.85
CA LYS A 137 11.40 23.93 -2.68
C LYS A 137 11.44 22.43 -2.44
N VAL A 138 12.62 21.84 -2.55
CA VAL A 138 12.85 20.46 -2.13
C VAL A 138 12.94 20.41 -0.60
N THR A 139 12.09 19.60 0.03
CA THR A 139 12.02 19.47 1.49
C THR A 139 12.93 18.38 2.06
N ARG A 140 13.53 17.56 1.18
CA ARG A 140 14.40 16.43 1.52
C ARG A 140 15.87 16.79 1.42
N THR A 141 16.67 16.18 2.27
CA THR A 141 18.14 16.26 2.20
C THR A 141 18.70 15.36 1.10
N ALA A 142 19.94 15.61 0.66
CA ALA A 142 20.57 14.80 -0.39
C ALA A 142 20.64 13.29 -0.06
N PRO A 143 20.96 12.87 1.19
CA PRO A 143 20.92 11.46 1.57
C PRO A 143 19.52 10.83 1.49
N GLU A 144 18.49 11.56 1.93
CA GLU A 144 17.10 11.09 1.84
C GLU A 144 16.65 10.91 0.39
N LEU A 145 17.05 11.84 -0.47
CA LEU A 145 16.76 11.79 -1.90
C LEU A 145 17.44 10.60 -2.58
N MET A 146 18.72 10.36 -2.29
CA MET A 146 19.43 9.18 -2.79
C MET A 146 18.77 7.88 -2.32
N LYS A 147 18.34 7.81 -1.05
CA LYS A 147 17.63 6.66 -0.52
C LYS A 147 16.29 6.45 -1.23
N ALA A 148 15.48 7.50 -1.37
CA ALA A 148 14.20 7.42 -2.07
C ALA A 148 14.35 6.95 -3.51
N VAL A 149 15.39 7.43 -4.22
CA VAL A 149 15.70 6.99 -5.58
C VAL A 149 16.14 5.53 -5.60
N ALA A 150 17.03 5.10 -4.71
CA ALA A 150 17.48 3.71 -4.65
C ALA A 150 16.33 2.74 -4.31
N ASP A 151 15.50 3.07 -3.32
CA ASP A 151 14.37 2.25 -2.87
C ASP A 151 13.31 2.10 -3.98
N ALA A 152 13.00 3.19 -4.70
CA ALA A 152 12.00 3.18 -5.77
C ALA A 152 12.54 2.62 -7.10
N ALA A 153 13.83 2.79 -7.39
CA ALA A 153 14.46 2.26 -8.60
C ALA A 153 14.69 0.74 -8.51
N GLY A 154 14.90 0.18 -7.31
CA GLY A 154 15.16 -1.24 -7.13
C GLY A 154 16.41 -1.70 -7.88
N ASP A 155 16.29 -2.74 -8.70
CA ASP A 155 17.40 -3.28 -9.51
C ASP A 155 17.90 -2.36 -10.65
N ALA A 156 17.18 -1.28 -10.92
CA ALA A 156 17.62 -0.23 -11.85
C ALA A 156 18.78 0.61 -11.29
N VAL A 157 19.13 0.48 -10.00
CA VAL A 157 20.33 1.05 -9.39
C VAL A 157 21.17 -0.09 -8.81
N ARG A 158 22.45 -0.18 -9.20
CA ARG A 158 23.39 -1.16 -8.63
C ARG A 158 24.57 -0.42 -8.01
N GLY A 159 24.70 -0.53 -6.69
CA GLY A 159 25.69 0.23 -5.94
C GLY A 159 25.42 1.73 -6.09
N ARG A 160 26.34 2.43 -6.78
CA ARG A 160 26.25 3.86 -7.05
C ARG A 160 25.84 4.21 -8.48
N GLU A 161 25.56 3.23 -9.33
CA GLU A 161 25.32 3.48 -10.75
C GLU A 161 23.87 3.20 -11.13
N VAL A 162 23.26 4.16 -11.82
CA VAL A 162 21.95 4.01 -12.44
C VAL A 162 22.10 3.15 -13.70
N LYS A 163 21.51 1.95 -13.71
CA LYS A 163 21.62 0.98 -14.81
C LYS A 163 20.53 1.14 -15.87
N GLN A 164 19.40 1.74 -15.51
CA GLN A 164 18.29 1.98 -16.42
C GLN A 164 17.81 3.42 -16.28
N TRP A 165 17.17 3.95 -17.31
CA TRP A 165 16.66 5.31 -17.30
C TRP A 165 15.60 5.50 -16.20
N LEU A 166 15.80 6.52 -15.38
CA LEU A 166 14.87 6.89 -14.31
C LEU A 166 14.25 8.25 -14.62
N LEU A 167 12.95 8.36 -14.40
CA LEU A 167 12.23 9.62 -14.36
C LEU A 167 12.01 9.98 -12.90
N VAL A 168 12.64 11.06 -12.45
CA VAL A 168 12.43 11.63 -11.12
C VAL A 168 11.51 12.83 -11.26
N GLY A 169 10.32 12.74 -10.68
CA GLY A 169 9.36 13.83 -10.58
C GLY A 169 9.40 14.43 -9.17
N VAL A 170 9.34 15.76 -9.09
CA VAL A 170 9.14 16.48 -7.84
C VAL A 170 7.82 17.24 -7.93
N THR A 171 6.90 16.91 -7.03
CA THR A 171 5.58 17.56 -6.93
C THR A 171 5.71 18.91 -6.21
N SER A 172 4.67 19.76 -6.30
CA SER A 172 4.69 21.13 -5.76
C SER A 172 4.85 21.20 -4.23
N ASP A 173 4.53 20.13 -3.52
CA ASP A 173 4.74 19.97 -2.06
C ASP A 173 6.15 19.42 -1.72
N GLY A 174 7.00 19.19 -2.73
CA GLY A 174 8.35 18.67 -2.56
C GLY A 174 8.42 17.15 -2.40
N THR A 175 7.32 16.42 -2.64
CA THR A 175 7.33 14.95 -2.66
C THR A 175 8.03 14.43 -3.91
N ILE A 176 8.92 13.45 -3.73
CA ILE A 176 9.75 12.88 -4.80
C ILE A 176 9.15 11.55 -5.24
N GLN A 177 8.91 11.41 -6.53
CA GLN A 177 8.46 10.16 -7.14
C GLN A 177 9.48 9.70 -8.18
N VAL A 178 9.85 8.42 -8.12
CA VAL A 178 10.77 7.83 -9.10
C VAL A 178 10.04 6.76 -9.88
N ARG A 179 10.11 6.86 -11.20
CA ARG A 179 9.59 5.88 -12.13
C ARG A 179 10.69 5.38 -13.03
N ARG A 180 10.62 4.10 -13.37
CA ARG A 180 11.39 3.59 -14.49
C ARG A 180 10.76 4.19 -15.75
N SER A 181 11.54 4.90 -16.55
CA SER A 181 11.10 5.17 -17.90
C SER A 181 11.03 3.81 -18.58
N GLY A 182 9.86 3.42 -19.09
CA GLY A 182 9.75 2.17 -19.85
C GLY A 182 10.85 2.10 -20.90
N ASP A 183 11.39 0.90 -21.12
CA ASP A 183 12.49 0.60 -22.04
C ASP A 183 12.36 1.49 -23.30
N ARG A 184 13.19 2.53 -23.39
CA ARG A 184 13.51 3.10 -24.69
C ARG A 184 14.47 2.10 -25.30
N ASP A 185 13.89 1.15 -26.04
CA ASP A 185 14.64 0.19 -26.83
C ASP A 185 15.52 0.99 -27.80
N ASP A 186 16.82 1.03 -27.54
CA ASP A 186 17.86 1.80 -28.25
C ASP A 186 18.17 1.21 -29.65
N THR A 187 17.16 0.68 -30.36
CA THR A 187 17.34 0.01 -31.66
C THR A 187 17.13 0.91 -32.87
N ASN A 188 16.98 2.24 -32.72
CA ASN A 188 16.75 3.11 -33.88
C ASN A 188 17.61 4.39 -33.90
N HIS A 189 18.94 4.23 -33.89
CA HIS A 189 19.85 5.33 -34.23
C HIS A 189 21.13 4.89 -34.98
N THR A 190 20.98 3.98 -35.95
CA THR A 190 22.02 3.73 -36.97
C THR A 190 21.38 3.53 -38.34
N ALA A 191 20.60 4.49 -38.81
CA ALA A 191 20.14 4.51 -40.19
C ALA A 191 19.69 5.93 -40.61
N ASP A 192 20.59 6.93 -40.56
CA ASP A 192 20.38 8.16 -41.37
C ASP A 192 21.62 9.08 -41.50
N ILE A 193 22.81 8.50 -41.72
CA ILE A 193 23.98 9.32 -42.07
C ILE A 193 24.91 8.64 -43.08
N HIS A 194 24.36 8.10 -44.19
CA HIS A 194 25.15 7.86 -45.41
C HIS A 194 24.25 7.60 -46.64
N ARG A 195 24.01 8.66 -47.43
CA ARG A 195 23.61 8.72 -48.86
C ARG A 195 22.98 10.10 -49.07
N ASP A 196 23.43 11.02 -49.91
CA ASP A 196 24.32 10.97 -51.05
C ASP A 196 25.11 12.28 -51.12
N SER A 197 26.42 12.19 -51.24
CA SER A 197 27.28 13.24 -51.74
C SER A 197 28.09 12.65 -52.87
N ASP A 198 27.52 12.56 -54.07
CA ASP A 198 28.28 12.86 -55.30
C ASP A 198 27.42 12.84 -56.56
N THR A 199 27.90 13.61 -57.55
CA THR A 199 27.58 13.57 -58.99
C THR A 199 26.71 14.71 -59.54
N THR A 200 27.36 15.88 -59.62
CA THR A 200 27.77 16.53 -60.88
C THR A 200 26.71 16.90 -61.94
N ILE A 201 26.44 18.21 -61.99
CA ILE A 201 26.65 19.14 -63.12
C ILE A 201 26.50 18.55 -64.56
N SER A 202 25.46 18.98 -65.27
CA SER A 202 25.53 19.81 -66.49
C SER A 202 24.14 20.20 -66.97
#